data_AF-A0A960FQU1-F1
#
_entry.id   AF-A0A960FQU1-F1
#
_cell.length_a   1.000
_cell.length_b   1.000
_cell.length_c   1.000
_cell.angle_alpha   90.00
_cell.angle_beta   90.00
_cell.angle_gamma   90.00
#
_symmetry.space_group_name_H-M   'P 1'
#
loop_
_entity.id
_entity.type
_entity.pdbx_description
1 polymer ?
#
loop_
_entity_poly.entity_id
_entity_poly.type
_entity_poly.pdbx_seq_one_letter_code
_entity_poly.pdbx_strand_id
1 'polypeptide(L)'
;MAAMTGSRVDETMRPGLLTGALCAGAGVIHVMMAPVHASASQAESLGFAIAGWFQLALAALLIFKPSKQVYAIAGIGNAVILAAWVWSRTKGLPVGSNPWQPEDAGTVDLTSAVFEAGVVVGSLAQFLPRPAVRMPMVVSAIGAVAVAMATSMVLVSPQTADHHGGETADAQLASASTRCDASLNPVAYWNEARLAGTDGTAPMGSTAAMGSDHHGAATPSGQGTTATTSLGPLKGRGSEQLDKLLQLAATPGEVSAGFAVAEFANATDAEYEEFIRSLNPASGAGHTPAPATGSGAAAGDHSMGHLGPQQWTPMTDTADCDQVRAELAKAKAVADRYPTAESAMADGYVRVAPYVPGIASHWMKFTYVDGTFDVNEPEMLLYDGNGPEAHLTGLSYYVTYDGDSPPTQGFTGNNDLYHRHLGLCTSRTGGVIGDSTTTDAECEALGGKKSNGGSGWMSHAWVVPGCESPWGVFSGINPLLDTQLGQQSGTNDGGCAGSAVRQRYDLQPGSPETMPSPITAPVTESAAGP
;
A
#
# COMPACT_ATOMS: atom_id res chain seq x y z
N MET A 1 25.94 41.06 63.29
CA MET A 1 25.24 39.77 63.38
C MET A 1 23.85 39.93 62.79
N ALA A 2 23.67 39.58 61.52
CA ALA A 2 22.37 39.45 60.87
C ALA A 2 22.48 38.22 59.98
N ALA A 3 21.97 37.08 60.45
CA ALA A 3 21.95 35.84 59.69
C ALA A 3 20.76 35.89 58.73
N MET A 4 21.05 36.02 57.44
CA MET A 4 20.06 35.80 56.39
C MET A 4 19.73 34.31 56.33
N THR A 5 18.55 33.94 56.79
CA THR A 5 17.96 32.62 56.58
C THR A 5 17.59 32.47 55.12
N GLY A 6 18.45 31.79 54.36
CA GLY A 6 18.14 31.32 53.02
C GLY A 6 17.00 30.29 53.08
N SER A 7 15.87 30.64 52.50
CA SER A 7 14.80 29.72 52.11
C SER A 7 15.40 28.66 51.17
N ARG A 8 15.67 27.44 51.67
CA ARG A 8 15.87 26.29 50.80
C ARG A 8 14.58 26.08 50.03
N VAL A 9 14.64 26.31 48.72
CA VAL A 9 13.61 25.82 47.79
C VAL A 9 13.53 24.32 48.01
N ASP A 10 12.36 23.84 48.41
CA ASP A 10 12.09 22.41 48.54
C ASP A 10 12.13 21.80 47.13
N GLU A 11 13.31 21.35 46.70
CA GLU A 11 13.60 20.77 45.36
C GLU A 11 12.97 19.38 45.17
N THR A 12 11.81 19.12 45.77
CA THR A 12 11.06 17.88 45.58
C THR A 12 9.87 18.16 44.68
N MET A 13 10.06 18.00 43.36
CA MET A 13 8.92 18.04 42.44
C MET A 13 8.00 16.84 42.72
N ARG A 14 6.70 17.08 42.56
CA ARG A 14 5.61 16.19 42.91
C ARG A 14 5.76 14.82 42.24
N PRO A 15 5.41 13.70 42.91
CA PRO A 15 5.52 12.33 42.37
C PRO A 15 4.74 12.07 41.07
N GLY A 16 3.93 13.02 40.61
CA GLY A 16 3.08 12.91 39.43
C GLY A 16 3.71 13.36 38.12
N LEU A 17 4.92 13.91 38.11
CA LEU A 17 5.53 14.41 36.86
C LEU A 17 5.75 13.29 35.84
N LEU A 18 6.45 12.21 36.22
CA LEU A 18 6.76 11.12 35.28
C LEU A 18 5.50 10.35 34.87
N THR A 19 4.65 10.00 35.84
CA THR A 19 3.36 9.33 35.59
C THR A 19 2.45 10.20 34.71
N GLY A 20 2.43 11.51 34.95
CA GLY A 20 1.70 12.48 34.14
C GLY A 20 2.27 12.62 32.73
N ALA A 21 3.60 12.60 32.56
CA ALA A 21 4.25 12.62 31.26
C ALA A 21 3.95 11.36 30.44
N LEU A 22 4.02 10.17 31.05
CA LEU A 22 3.62 8.90 30.43
C LEU A 22 2.14 8.95 29.99
N CYS A 23 1.26 9.44 30.87
CA CYS A 23 -0.16 9.58 30.56
C CYS A 23 -0.40 10.60 29.44
N ALA A 24 0.38 11.69 29.39
CA ALA A 24 0.32 12.65 28.30
C ALA A 24 0.79 12.05 26.98
N GLY A 25 1.90 11.30 26.97
CA GLY A 25 2.43 10.63 25.77
C GLY A 25 1.41 9.67 25.16
N ALA A 26 0.83 8.78 25.97
CA ALA A 26 -0.24 7.87 25.53
C ALA A 26 -1.47 8.64 25.02
N GLY A 27 -1.88 9.69 25.74
CA GLY A 27 -3.03 10.51 25.35
C GLY A 27 -2.84 11.24 24.02
N VAL A 28 -1.64 11.78 23.77
CA VAL A 28 -1.30 12.40 22.48
C VAL A 28 -1.36 11.37 21.36
N ILE A 29 -0.76 10.19 21.55
CA ILE A 29 -0.79 9.12 20.53
C ILE A 29 -2.24 8.78 20.20
N HIS A 30 -3.09 8.51 21.18
CA HIS A 30 -4.49 8.17 20.93
C HIS A 30 -5.30 9.28 20.26
N VAL A 31 -5.12 10.56 20.64
CA VAL A 31 -5.78 11.66 19.92
C VAL A 31 -5.34 11.72 18.46
N MET A 32 -4.05 11.51 18.18
CA MET A 32 -3.51 11.54 16.83
C MET A 32 -3.95 10.34 15.99
N MET A 33 -4.20 9.19 16.62
CA MET A 33 -4.71 7.99 15.95
C MET A 33 -6.20 8.10 15.59
N ALA A 34 -6.98 8.90 16.32
CA ALA A 34 -8.41 9.07 16.06
C ALA A 34 -8.76 9.43 14.60
N PRO A 35 -8.12 10.44 13.94
CA PRO A 35 -8.39 10.73 12.54
C PRO A 35 -7.91 9.64 11.58
N VAL A 36 -6.82 8.93 11.91
CA VAL A 36 -6.29 7.84 11.06
C VAL A 36 -7.29 6.68 10.99
N HIS A 37 -7.95 6.36 12.10
CA HIS A 37 -8.99 5.34 12.15
C HIS A 37 -10.38 5.83 11.71
N ALA A 38 -10.55 7.12 11.39
CA ALA A 38 -11.86 7.69 11.06
C ALA A 38 -12.43 7.17 9.72
N SER A 39 -11.55 6.84 8.77
CA SER A 39 -11.93 6.24 7.49
C SER A 39 -12.26 4.75 7.62
N ALA A 40 -11.56 4.03 8.50
CA ALA A 40 -11.73 2.59 8.69
C ALA A 40 -12.94 2.24 9.59
N SER A 41 -13.13 2.94 10.70
CA SER A 41 -14.26 2.71 11.61
C SER A 41 -14.55 3.89 12.52
N GLN A 42 -15.79 4.39 12.49
CA GLN A 42 -16.23 5.44 13.41
C GLN A 42 -16.14 5.01 14.88
N ALA A 43 -16.34 3.72 15.18
CA ALA A 43 -16.27 3.20 16.54
C ALA A 43 -14.83 3.25 17.08
N GLU A 44 -13.86 2.88 16.25
CA GLU A 44 -12.43 2.91 16.61
C GLU A 44 -11.95 4.35 16.76
N SER A 45 -12.25 5.21 15.77
CA SER A 45 -11.93 6.63 15.82
C SER A 45 -12.45 7.32 17.08
N LEU A 46 -13.71 7.04 17.44
CA LEU A 46 -14.31 7.57 18.66
C LEU A 46 -13.66 6.99 19.92
N GLY A 47 -13.34 5.69 19.93
CA GLY A 47 -12.63 5.03 21.01
C GLY A 47 -11.28 5.68 21.30
N PHE A 48 -10.48 5.91 20.26
CA PHE A 48 -9.19 6.61 20.33
C PHE A 48 -9.34 8.05 20.81
N ALA A 49 -10.32 8.81 20.29
CA ALA A 49 -10.56 10.18 20.73
C ALA A 49 -10.94 10.23 22.22
N ILE A 50 -11.82 9.34 22.69
CA ILE A 50 -12.24 9.28 24.10
C ILE A 50 -11.05 8.91 24.99
N ALA A 51 -10.29 7.88 24.63
CA ALA A 51 -9.11 7.44 25.37
C ALA A 51 -8.07 8.56 25.46
N GLY A 52 -7.76 9.20 24.34
CA GLY A 52 -6.77 10.26 24.24
C GLY A 52 -7.12 11.49 25.09
N TRP A 53 -8.34 12.01 24.94
CA TRP A 53 -8.78 13.16 25.75
C TRP A 53 -8.89 12.85 27.24
N PHE A 54 -9.32 11.63 27.59
CA PHE A 54 -9.33 11.15 28.96
C PHE A 54 -7.92 11.13 29.56
N GLN A 55 -6.94 10.59 28.85
CA GLN A 55 -5.54 10.52 29.28
C GLN A 55 -4.89 11.90 29.38
N LEU A 56 -5.14 12.81 28.44
CA LEU A 56 -4.63 14.19 28.50
C LEU A 56 -5.20 14.97 29.70
N ALA A 57 -6.49 14.81 29.99
CA ALA A 57 -7.10 15.42 31.17
C ALA A 57 -6.50 14.89 32.47
N LEU A 58 -6.28 13.57 32.55
CA LEU A 58 -5.63 12.96 33.71
C LEU A 58 -4.16 13.35 33.85
N ALA A 59 -3.42 13.47 32.75
CA ALA A 59 -2.05 13.94 32.75
C ALA A 59 -1.94 15.34 33.39
N ALA A 60 -2.83 16.26 33.00
CA ALA A 60 -2.90 17.58 33.62
C ALA A 60 -3.19 17.51 35.12
N LEU A 61 -4.12 16.65 35.56
CA LEU A 61 -4.42 16.46 36.98
C LEU A 61 -3.25 15.84 37.75
N LEU A 62 -2.55 14.86 37.18
CA LEU A 62 -1.37 14.22 37.78
C LEU A 62 -0.22 15.23 37.98
N ILE A 63 -0.02 16.13 37.01
CA ILE A 63 1.04 17.14 37.07
C ILE A 63 0.67 18.28 38.04
N PHE A 64 -0.53 18.85 37.89
CA PHE A 64 -0.90 20.10 38.58
C PHE A 64 -1.66 19.90 39.89
N LYS A 65 -2.40 18.81 40.06
CA LYS A 65 -3.23 18.53 41.25
C LYS A 65 -3.20 17.04 41.64
N PRO A 66 -2.02 16.43 41.88
CA PRO A 66 -1.94 15.01 42.18
C PRO A 66 -2.66 14.67 43.48
N SER A 67 -3.51 13.65 43.44
CA SER A 67 -4.17 13.08 44.62
C SER A 67 -4.27 11.56 44.46
N LYS A 68 -4.43 10.82 45.57
CA LYS A 68 -4.61 9.37 45.51
C LYS A 68 -5.80 8.96 44.63
N GLN A 69 -6.87 9.75 44.62
CA GLN A 69 -8.01 9.51 43.74
C GLN A 69 -7.64 9.68 42.26
N VAL A 70 -6.87 10.71 41.90
CA VAL A 70 -6.41 10.92 40.52
C VAL A 70 -5.52 9.75 40.06
N TYR A 71 -4.59 9.27 40.90
CA TYR A 71 -3.80 8.07 40.58
C TYR A 71 -4.66 6.82 40.45
N ALA A 72 -5.66 6.61 41.32
CA ALA A 72 -6.56 5.47 41.18
C ALA A 72 -7.33 5.51 39.84
N ILE A 73 -7.88 6.67 39.48
CA ILE A 73 -8.61 6.84 38.21
C ILE A 73 -7.67 6.64 37.01
N ALA A 74 -6.46 7.20 37.06
CA ALA A 74 -5.47 7.03 36.00
C ALA A 74 -5.02 5.58 35.85
N GLY A 75 -4.71 4.90 36.96
CA GLY A 75 -4.31 3.49 36.94
C GLY A 75 -5.42 2.57 36.43
N ILE A 76 -6.67 2.75 36.89
CA ILE A 76 -7.80 1.94 36.43
C ILE A 76 -8.11 2.20 34.95
N GLY A 77 -8.17 3.47 34.55
CA GLY A 77 -8.50 3.84 33.17
C GLY A 77 -7.47 3.32 32.15
N ASN A 78 -6.17 3.49 32.43
CA ASN A 78 -5.13 2.97 31.54
C ASN A 78 -5.07 1.43 31.56
N ALA A 79 -5.39 0.78 32.69
CA ALA A 79 -5.50 -0.68 32.71
C ALA A 79 -6.65 -1.20 31.83
N VAL A 80 -7.76 -0.47 31.74
CA VAL A 80 -8.88 -0.81 30.85
C VAL A 80 -8.49 -0.65 29.38
N ILE A 81 -7.81 0.45 29.02
CA ILE A 81 -7.35 0.68 27.64
C ILE A 81 -6.33 -0.39 27.24
N LEU A 82 -5.35 -0.66 28.11
CA LEU A 82 -4.35 -1.71 27.89
C LEU A 82 -5.00 -3.09 27.76
N ALA A 83 -6.04 -3.40 28.54
CA ALA A 83 -6.78 -4.65 28.41
C ALA A 83 -7.56 -4.74 27.09
N ALA A 84 -8.13 -3.64 26.62
CA ALA A 84 -8.78 -3.57 25.31
C ALA A 84 -7.76 -3.78 24.18
N TRP A 85 -6.58 -3.17 24.28
CA TRP A 85 -5.48 -3.40 23.34
C TRP A 85 -5.01 -4.87 23.34
N VAL A 86 -4.78 -5.49 24.52
CA VAL A 86 -4.42 -6.93 24.57
C VAL A 86 -5.52 -7.80 23.93
N TRP A 87 -6.79 -7.45 24.12
CA TRP A 87 -7.90 -8.18 23.51
C TRP A 87 -7.92 -8.02 21.98
N SER A 88 -7.65 -6.82 21.46
CA SER A 88 -7.57 -6.59 20.01
C SER A 88 -6.45 -7.42 19.38
N ARG A 89 -5.29 -7.58 20.04
CA ARG A 89 -4.15 -8.36 19.52
C ARG A 89 -4.27 -9.87 19.69
N THR A 90 -5.19 -10.36 20.52
CA THR A 90 -5.30 -11.81 20.82
C THR A 90 -6.57 -12.46 20.32
N LYS A 91 -7.69 -11.73 20.33
CA LYS A 91 -9.03 -12.26 19.99
C LYS A 91 -9.78 -11.40 18.99
N GLY A 92 -9.30 -10.18 18.72
CA GLY A 92 -10.05 -9.16 18.01
C GLY A 92 -11.16 -8.53 18.85
N LEU A 93 -11.39 -7.23 18.63
CA LEU A 93 -12.50 -6.53 19.29
C LEU A 93 -13.84 -6.93 18.66
N PRO A 94 -14.95 -6.92 19.42
CA PRO A 94 -16.27 -7.30 18.89
C PRO A 94 -16.87 -6.26 17.94
N VAL A 95 -16.28 -5.06 17.90
CA VAL A 95 -16.69 -3.92 17.08
C VAL A 95 -15.42 -3.24 16.56
N GLY A 96 -15.46 -2.72 15.34
CA GLY A 96 -14.29 -2.15 14.69
C GLY A 96 -14.30 -2.39 13.18
N SER A 97 -13.20 -2.05 12.53
CA SER A 97 -12.92 -2.36 11.12
C SER A 97 -12.72 -3.86 10.91
N ASN A 98 -12.19 -4.57 11.92
CA ASN A 98 -11.92 -6.01 11.89
C ASN A 98 -12.57 -6.78 13.07
N PRO A 99 -13.91 -6.96 13.11
CA PRO A 99 -14.58 -7.60 14.24
C PRO A 99 -14.14 -9.06 14.44
N TRP A 100 -13.74 -9.41 15.66
CA TRP A 100 -13.29 -10.75 16.08
C TRP A 100 -12.04 -11.28 15.36
N GLN A 101 -11.33 -10.41 14.65
CA GLN A 101 -10.04 -10.75 14.05
C GLN A 101 -8.91 -10.11 14.85
N PRO A 102 -7.90 -10.88 15.29
CA PRO A 102 -6.72 -10.33 15.94
C PRO A 102 -5.98 -9.39 14.99
N GLU A 103 -5.58 -8.23 15.50
CA GLU A 103 -4.75 -7.27 14.76
C GLU A 103 -3.27 -7.42 15.13
N ASP A 104 -2.36 -7.09 14.21
CA ASP A 104 -0.91 -7.11 14.46
C ASP A 104 -0.44 -5.95 15.34
N ALA A 105 0.58 -6.17 16.19
CA ALA A 105 1.11 -5.12 17.05
C ALA A 105 2.15 -4.27 16.31
N GLY A 106 1.86 -2.98 16.15
CA GLY A 106 2.75 -1.99 15.55
C GLY A 106 3.55 -1.19 16.59
N THR A 107 4.62 -0.52 16.15
CA THR A 107 5.52 0.25 17.02
C THR A 107 4.82 1.34 17.84
N VAL A 108 3.81 2.01 17.26
CA VAL A 108 3.12 3.12 17.92
C VAL A 108 2.12 2.63 18.95
N ASP A 109 1.38 1.56 18.66
CA ASP A 109 0.48 0.96 19.64
C ASP A 109 1.28 0.34 20.79
N LEU A 110 2.43 -0.27 20.52
CA LEU A 110 3.31 -0.83 21.54
C LEU A 110 3.91 0.27 22.42
N THR A 111 4.29 1.39 21.81
CA THR A 111 4.79 2.56 22.55
C THR A 111 3.70 3.13 23.47
N SER A 112 2.47 3.27 22.97
CA SER A 112 1.32 3.67 23.78
C SER A 112 1.10 2.68 24.94
N ALA A 113 1.04 1.38 24.66
CA ALA A 113 0.84 0.31 25.64
C ALA A 113 1.92 0.31 26.74
N VAL A 114 3.19 0.56 26.39
CA VAL A 114 4.29 0.72 27.35
C VAL A 114 4.09 1.94 28.24
N PHE A 115 3.66 3.07 27.68
CA PHE A 115 3.35 4.26 28.47
C PHE A 115 2.19 4.01 29.43
N GLU A 116 1.11 3.37 28.96
CA GLU A 116 -0.04 3.01 29.76
C GLU A 116 0.32 2.06 30.91
N ALA A 117 1.11 1.02 30.64
CA ALA A 117 1.64 0.13 31.67
C ALA A 117 2.46 0.91 32.71
N GLY A 118 3.27 1.87 32.26
CA GLY A 118 4.00 2.79 33.14
C GLY A 118 3.07 3.63 34.03
N VAL A 119 1.94 4.13 33.49
CA VAL A 119 0.93 4.85 34.26
C VAL A 119 0.27 3.96 35.31
N VAL A 120 -0.06 2.71 34.96
CA VAL A 120 -0.63 1.71 35.89
C VAL A 120 0.33 1.45 37.04
N VAL A 121 1.59 1.16 36.75
CA VAL A 121 2.62 0.88 37.77
C VAL A 121 2.88 2.12 38.65
N GLY A 122 3.05 3.29 38.03
CA GLY A 122 3.28 4.56 38.74
C GLY A 122 2.13 4.93 39.67
N SER A 123 0.90 4.59 39.29
CA SER A 123 -0.31 4.79 40.09
C SER A 123 -0.40 3.82 41.26
N LEU A 124 -0.15 2.52 41.03
CA LEU A 124 -0.15 1.49 42.07
C LEU A 124 0.91 1.77 43.14
N ALA A 125 2.08 2.28 42.74
CA ALA A 125 3.16 2.63 43.66
C ALA A 125 2.75 3.65 44.73
N GLN A 126 1.73 4.50 44.48
CA GLN A 126 1.23 5.49 45.44
C GLN A 126 0.42 4.88 46.60
N PHE A 127 0.05 3.60 46.49
CA PHE A 127 -0.71 2.87 47.50
C PHE A 127 0.16 1.92 48.32
N LEU A 128 1.45 1.78 47.98
CA LEU A 128 2.38 0.95 48.74
C LEU A 128 2.78 1.64 50.07
N PRO A 129 2.91 0.89 51.19
CA PRO A 129 3.14 1.47 52.51
C PRO A 129 4.46 2.23 52.68
N ARG A 130 5.42 2.10 51.75
CA ARG A 130 6.69 2.84 51.70
C ARG A 130 7.17 2.94 50.23
N PRO A 131 7.60 4.10 49.72
CA PRO A 131 8.27 4.14 48.43
C PRO A 131 9.66 3.51 48.60
N ALA A 132 9.91 2.35 47.99
CA ALA A 132 11.21 1.67 48.04
C ALA A 132 12.32 2.50 47.36
N VAL A 133 11.96 3.45 46.49
CA VAL A 133 12.86 4.35 45.79
C VAL A 133 12.23 5.74 45.74
N ARG A 134 12.86 6.75 46.35
CA ARG A 134 12.53 8.14 46.08
C ARG A 134 13.30 8.56 44.84
N MET A 135 12.62 8.72 43.71
CA MET A 135 13.26 9.20 42.49
C MET A 135 13.61 10.69 42.64
N PRO A 136 14.89 11.07 42.49
CA PRO A 136 15.29 12.48 42.53
C PRO A 136 14.67 13.23 41.34
N MET A 137 14.38 14.53 41.52
CA MET A 137 13.69 15.38 40.54
C MET A 137 14.30 15.27 39.13
N VAL A 138 15.63 15.27 39.06
CA VAL A 138 16.39 15.18 37.81
C VAL A 138 16.05 13.92 37.02
N VAL A 139 15.85 12.78 37.69
CA VAL A 139 15.50 11.51 37.03
C VAL A 139 14.08 11.54 36.49
N SER A 140 13.13 12.12 37.22
CA SER A 140 11.75 12.30 36.73
C SER A 140 11.66 13.29 35.57
N ALA A 141 12.45 14.36 35.59
CA ALA A 141 12.54 15.32 34.50
C ALA A 141 13.18 14.70 33.24
N ILE A 142 14.28 13.96 33.40
CA ILE A 142 14.90 13.20 32.30
C ILE A 142 13.91 12.20 31.71
N GLY A 143 13.18 11.46 32.57
CA GLY A 143 12.14 10.53 32.12
C GLY A 143 11.01 11.22 31.35
N ALA A 144 10.54 12.38 31.82
CA ALA A 144 9.52 13.16 31.10
C ALA A 144 10.00 13.66 29.73
N VAL A 145 11.27 14.11 29.64
CA VAL A 145 11.89 14.48 28.36
C VAL A 145 12.03 13.27 27.44
N ALA A 146 12.43 12.12 27.97
CA ALA A 146 12.50 10.87 27.21
C ALA A 146 11.13 10.44 26.65
N VAL A 147 10.06 10.58 27.44
CA VAL A 147 8.69 10.32 26.97
C VAL A 147 8.28 11.29 25.88
N ALA A 148 8.58 12.59 26.03
CA ALA A 148 8.30 13.58 25.00
C ALA A 148 9.07 13.30 23.71
N MET A 149 10.36 12.94 23.79
CA MET A 149 11.16 12.55 22.63
C MET A 149 10.62 11.28 21.96
N ALA A 150 10.30 10.23 22.73
CA ALA A 150 9.73 9.00 22.21
C ALA A 150 8.37 9.23 21.54
N THR A 151 7.51 10.07 22.14
CA THR A 151 6.22 10.47 21.56
C THR A 151 6.43 11.22 20.24
N SER A 152 7.32 12.21 20.21
CA SER A 152 7.63 12.96 18.98
C SER A 152 8.26 12.09 17.88
N MET A 153 9.19 11.19 18.24
CA MET A 153 9.79 10.25 17.29
C MET A 153 8.75 9.33 16.66
N VAL A 154 7.84 8.82 17.49
CA VAL A 154 6.69 8.03 17.03
C VAL A 154 5.82 8.85 16.09
N LEU A 155 5.36 10.04 16.49
CA LEU A 155 4.44 10.85 15.67
C LEU A 155 5.01 11.34 14.33
N VAL A 156 6.32 11.52 14.25
CA VAL A 156 7.01 11.94 13.02
C VAL A 156 7.44 10.73 12.18
N SER A 157 7.27 9.51 12.71
CA SER A 157 7.52 8.30 11.93
C SER A 157 6.45 8.18 10.82
N PRO A 158 6.84 7.74 9.60
CA PRO A 158 5.90 7.44 8.51
C PRO A 158 4.76 6.50 8.93
N GLN A 159 5.00 5.63 9.92
CA GLN A 159 4.00 4.74 10.51
C GLN A 159 2.79 5.48 11.09
N THR A 160 2.95 6.74 11.54
CA THR A 160 1.85 7.57 12.08
C THR A 160 0.82 7.94 11.02
N ALA A 161 1.26 8.08 9.76
CA ALA A 161 0.37 8.30 8.62
C ALA A 161 -0.23 6.98 8.11
N ASP A 162 0.53 5.89 8.22
CA ASP A 162 0.22 4.58 7.64
C ASP A 162 -0.01 3.49 8.72
N HIS A 163 -0.82 3.77 9.76
CA HIS A 163 -0.97 2.85 10.91
C HIS A 163 -1.57 1.46 10.64
N HIS A 164 -1.82 1.14 9.37
CA HIS A 164 -2.22 -0.16 8.86
C HIS A 164 -1.12 -0.89 8.07
N GLY A 165 0.12 -0.39 8.03
CA GLY A 165 1.22 -0.99 7.28
C GLY A 165 2.55 -0.95 8.04
N GLY A 166 3.31 -2.03 7.92
CA GLY A 166 4.69 -2.13 8.43
C GLY A 166 5.63 -1.03 7.90
N GLU A 167 6.76 -0.89 8.59
CA GLU A 167 7.86 0.06 8.39
C GLU A 167 8.09 0.59 6.94
N THR A 168 7.63 1.80 6.64
CA THR A 168 7.87 2.50 5.35
C THR A 168 9.00 3.54 5.38
N ALA A 169 9.72 3.71 6.50
CA ALA A 169 10.73 4.77 6.62
C ALA A 169 12.10 4.44 5.99
N ASP A 170 12.44 3.15 5.84
CA ASP A 170 13.72 2.71 5.24
C ASP A 170 13.59 2.36 3.74
N ALA A 171 12.38 2.37 3.18
CA ALA A 171 12.08 1.91 1.83
C ALA A 171 12.65 2.80 0.71
N GLN A 172 12.92 4.08 0.97
CA GLN A 172 13.48 4.99 -0.05
C GLN A 172 15.00 4.82 -0.26
N LEU A 173 15.70 4.03 0.56
CA LEU A 173 17.17 3.89 0.51
C LEU A 173 17.69 2.47 0.74
N ALA A 174 16.86 1.43 0.67
CA ALA A 174 17.38 0.05 0.65
C ALA A 174 18.21 -0.15 -0.62
N SER A 175 19.54 -0.28 -0.47
CA SER A 175 20.41 -0.57 -1.61
C SER A 175 20.07 -1.95 -2.17
N ALA A 176 20.34 -2.16 -3.46
CA ALA A 176 20.15 -3.47 -4.11
C ALA A 176 20.83 -4.64 -3.35
N SER A 177 21.87 -4.36 -2.55
CA SER A 177 22.59 -5.34 -1.74
C SER A 177 21.89 -5.77 -0.45
N THR A 178 20.91 -5.03 0.05
CA THR A 178 20.17 -5.37 1.30
C THR A 178 18.79 -5.96 1.04
N ARG A 179 18.41 -6.04 -0.24
CA ARG A 179 17.10 -6.51 -0.71
C ARG A 179 17.09 -8.02 -0.94
N CYS A 180 15.99 -8.68 -0.56
CA CYS A 180 15.79 -10.12 -0.75
C CYS A 180 14.70 -10.47 -1.78
N ASP A 181 14.13 -9.45 -2.43
CA ASP A 181 13.00 -9.52 -3.36
C ASP A 181 13.38 -9.56 -4.85
N ALA A 182 14.66 -9.41 -5.19
CA ALA A 182 15.10 -9.26 -6.58
C ALA A 182 14.57 -10.35 -7.52
N SER A 183 14.47 -11.59 -7.03
CA SER A 183 14.00 -12.74 -7.82
C SER A 183 12.48 -12.88 -7.92
N LEU A 184 11.71 -12.04 -7.21
CA LEU A 184 10.25 -12.04 -7.28
C LEU A 184 9.73 -11.48 -8.61
N ASN A 185 10.55 -10.67 -9.29
CA ASN A 185 10.21 -10.07 -10.57
C ASN A 185 11.30 -10.36 -11.62
N PRO A 186 10.94 -10.36 -12.92
CA PRO A 186 11.91 -10.52 -13.99
C PRO A 186 12.85 -9.31 -14.13
N VAL A 187 13.97 -9.48 -14.83
CA VAL A 187 14.92 -8.39 -15.15
C VAL A 187 14.21 -7.21 -15.85
N ALA A 188 13.28 -7.50 -16.76
CA ALA A 188 12.48 -6.48 -17.45
C ALA A 188 11.75 -5.54 -16.47
N TYR A 189 11.14 -6.09 -15.41
CA TYR A 189 10.45 -5.29 -14.40
C TYR A 189 11.37 -4.27 -13.75
N TRP A 190 12.53 -4.68 -13.27
CA TRP A 190 13.45 -3.78 -12.58
C TRP A 190 13.95 -2.66 -13.52
N ASN A 191 14.16 -2.96 -14.80
CA ASN A 191 14.54 -1.96 -15.79
C ASN A 191 13.44 -0.92 -16.02
N GLU A 192 12.20 -1.37 -16.16
CA GLU A 192 11.07 -0.49 -16.41
C GLU A 192 10.69 0.31 -15.15
N ALA A 193 10.68 -0.33 -13.98
CA ALA A 193 10.40 0.33 -12.70
C ALA A 193 11.41 1.43 -12.39
N ARG A 194 12.69 1.25 -12.74
CA ARG A 194 13.69 2.34 -12.69
C ARG A 194 13.31 3.51 -13.60
N LEU A 195 12.91 3.23 -14.84
CA LEU A 195 12.57 4.28 -15.82
C LEU A 195 11.32 5.06 -15.36
N ALA A 196 10.29 4.34 -14.92
CA ALA A 196 9.04 4.88 -14.41
C ALA A 196 9.18 5.49 -13.00
N GLY A 197 10.27 5.21 -12.27
CA GLY A 197 10.47 5.68 -10.91
C GLY A 197 9.52 5.04 -9.89
N THR A 198 9.12 3.79 -10.10
CA THR A 198 8.14 3.08 -9.26
C THR A 198 8.76 2.11 -8.25
N ASP A 199 10.04 1.77 -8.40
CA ASP A 199 10.80 0.99 -7.41
C ASP A 199 11.15 1.85 -6.18
N GLY A 200 10.88 1.36 -4.98
CA GLY A 200 11.07 2.13 -3.74
C GLY A 200 9.94 3.11 -3.42
N THR A 201 8.83 3.04 -4.15
CA THR A 201 7.64 3.87 -3.90
C THR A 201 6.52 3.03 -3.31
N ALA A 202 5.90 3.54 -2.24
CA ALA A 202 4.70 2.94 -1.69
C ALA A 202 3.53 3.10 -2.69
N PRO A 203 2.61 2.13 -2.75
CA PRO A 203 1.42 2.19 -3.60
C PRO A 203 0.59 3.47 -3.35
N MET A 204 0.17 4.17 -4.40
CA MET A 204 -0.81 5.25 -4.31
C MET A 204 -2.19 4.70 -3.96
N GLY A 205 -2.41 4.48 -2.68
CA GLY A 205 -3.67 4.07 -2.06
C GLY A 205 -3.73 4.35 -0.56
N SER A 206 -2.60 4.73 0.06
CA SER A 206 -2.50 5.05 1.48
C SER A 206 -2.68 6.53 1.85
N THR A 207 -2.70 7.46 0.89
CA THR A 207 -2.61 8.92 1.21
C THR A 207 -3.72 9.83 0.65
N ALA A 208 -4.79 9.31 0.05
CA ALA A 208 -5.84 10.15 -0.53
C ALA A 208 -7.07 10.36 0.37
N ALA A 209 -6.89 10.99 1.54
CA ALA A 209 -8.00 11.61 2.28
C ALA A 209 -7.54 12.67 3.29
N MET A 210 -7.00 13.79 2.83
CA MET A 210 -6.93 15.01 3.63
C MET A 210 -7.55 16.17 2.86
N GLY A 211 -8.86 16.36 3.05
CA GLY A 211 -9.49 17.65 2.81
C GLY A 211 -8.82 18.69 3.70
N SER A 212 -8.11 19.63 3.10
CA SER A 212 -7.64 20.82 3.79
C SER A 212 -8.03 22.05 2.98
N ASP A 213 -9.20 22.60 3.31
CA ASP A 213 -9.58 23.97 3.02
C ASP A 213 -8.67 24.91 3.83
N HIS A 214 -7.41 25.08 3.44
CA HIS A 214 -6.53 26.11 3.97
C HIS A 214 -6.00 26.99 2.84
N HIS A 215 -6.66 28.14 2.66
CA HIS A 215 -6.11 29.31 1.98
C HIS A 215 -4.89 29.84 2.74
N GLY A 216 -3.72 29.27 2.46
CA GLY A 216 -2.42 29.81 2.86
C GLY A 216 -1.49 29.80 1.66
N ALA A 217 -1.23 30.97 1.09
CA ALA A 217 -0.25 31.12 0.03
C ALA A 217 1.14 30.74 0.56
N ALA A 218 1.59 29.51 0.25
CA ALA A 218 2.98 29.13 0.39
C ALA A 218 3.75 29.73 -0.80
N THR A 219 4.57 30.72 -0.49
CA THR A 219 5.55 31.32 -1.41
C THR A 219 6.48 30.22 -1.94
N PRO A 220 6.75 30.14 -3.26
CA PRO A 220 7.68 29.16 -3.78
C PRO A 220 9.09 29.51 -3.30
N SER A 221 9.63 28.70 -2.39
CA SER A 221 11.07 28.72 -2.12
C SER A 221 11.77 28.15 -3.35
N GLY A 222 12.23 29.06 -4.21
CA GLY A 222 13.08 28.72 -5.35
C GLY A 222 14.40 28.12 -4.87
N GLN A 223 14.48 26.80 -4.90
CA GLN A 223 15.71 26.07 -5.15
C GLN A 223 15.48 25.25 -6.41
N GLY A 224 15.84 25.84 -7.54
CA GLY A 224 15.93 25.11 -8.79
C GLY A 224 17.01 24.05 -8.65
N THR A 225 16.61 22.80 -8.44
CA THR A 225 17.46 21.65 -8.69
C THR A 225 17.70 21.61 -10.19
N THR A 226 18.94 21.89 -10.62
CA THR A 226 19.41 21.50 -11.95
C THR A 226 19.46 19.98 -12.00
N ALA A 227 18.30 19.34 -12.20
CA ALA A 227 18.24 17.97 -12.65
C ALA A 227 18.78 17.97 -14.08
N THR A 228 19.96 17.41 -14.29
CA THR A 228 20.39 16.98 -15.62
C THR A 228 19.42 15.88 -16.05
N THR A 229 18.30 16.24 -16.68
CA THR A 229 17.44 15.28 -17.35
C THR A 229 18.28 14.65 -18.44
N SER A 230 18.76 13.43 -18.21
CA SER A 230 19.29 12.59 -19.27
C SER A 230 18.22 12.53 -20.34
N LEU A 231 18.46 13.16 -21.49
CA LEU A 231 17.55 13.05 -22.62
C LEU A 231 17.40 11.55 -22.95
N GLY A 232 16.16 11.07 -23.04
CA GLY A 232 15.88 9.67 -23.37
C GLY A 232 16.38 9.27 -24.76
N PRO A 233 16.14 8.03 -25.21
CA PRO A 233 16.66 7.51 -26.47
C PRO A 233 16.18 8.30 -27.69
N LEU A 234 15.01 8.94 -27.60
CA LEU A 234 14.51 9.86 -28.64
C LEU A 234 15.13 11.27 -28.59
N LYS A 235 15.95 11.56 -27.58
CA LYS A 235 16.66 12.85 -27.40
C LYS A 235 15.73 14.07 -27.41
N GLY A 236 14.52 13.93 -26.87
CA GLY A 236 13.49 14.98 -26.86
C GLY A 236 12.75 15.15 -28.20
N ARG A 237 12.91 14.23 -29.15
CA ARG A 237 12.09 14.19 -30.38
C ARG A 237 10.81 13.40 -30.10
N GLY A 238 9.65 13.95 -30.45
CA GLY A 238 8.40 13.18 -30.46
C GLY A 238 8.33 12.20 -31.64
N SER A 239 7.37 11.27 -31.57
CA SER A 239 6.94 10.43 -32.68
C SER A 239 5.42 10.24 -32.64
N GLU A 240 4.80 10.00 -33.79
CA GLU A 240 3.35 9.78 -33.87
C GLU A 240 2.92 8.57 -33.01
N GLN A 241 3.74 7.52 -32.97
CA GLN A 241 3.46 6.35 -32.16
C GLN A 241 3.59 6.64 -30.66
N LEU A 242 4.60 7.41 -30.23
CA LEU A 242 4.72 7.84 -28.85
C LEU A 242 3.53 8.72 -28.43
N ASP A 243 3.15 9.70 -29.26
CA ASP A 243 2.00 10.58 -28.99
C ASP A 243 0.72 9.77 -28.83
N LYS A 244 0.53 8.74 -29.67
CA LYS A 244 -0.59 7.80 -29.58
C LYS A 244 -0.59 7.01 -28.27
N LEU A 245 0.56 6.49 -27.83
CA LEU A 245 0.68 5.78 -26.55
C LEU A 245 0.38 6.69 -25.36
N LEU A 246 0.89 7.93 -25.39
CA LEU A 246 0.62 8.93 -24.34
C LEU A 246 -0.87 9.30 -24.28
N GLN A 247 -1.51 9.46 -25.44
CA GLN A 247 -2.95 9.74 -25.51
C GLN A 247 -3.78 8.59 -24.94
N LEU A 248 -3.44 7.34 -25.29
CA LEU A 248 -4.11 6.16 -24.76
C LEU A 248 -3.92 6.05 -23.25
N ALA A 249 -2.72 6.34 -22.74
CA ALA A 249 -2.46 6.30 -21.31
C ALA A 249 -3.15 7.41 -20.51
N ALA A 250 -3.43 8.55 -21.14
CA ALA A 250 -4.22 9.61 -20.54
C ALA A 250 -5.74 9.35 -20.58
N THR A 251 -6.19 8.33 -21.32
CA THR A 251 -7.61 7.99 -21.47
C THR A 251 -8.03 7.01 -20.39
N PRO A 252 -8.97 7.36 -19.49
CA PRO A 252 -9.42 6.45 -18.43
C PRO A 252 -10.15 5.24 -19.02
N GLY A 253 -10.14 4.12 -18.28
CA GLY A 253 -10.84 2.90 -18.63
C GLY A 253 -9.92 1.69 -18.82
N GLU A 254 -10.50 0.52 -18.68
CA GLU A 254 -9.78 -0.76 -18.79
C GLU A 254 -9.48 -1.12 -20.25
N VAL A 255 -10.41 -0.79 -21.14
CA VAL A 255 -10.27 -1.06 -22.58
C VAL A 255 -9.25 -0.11 -23.23
N SER A 256 -9.13 1.14 -22.78
CA SER A 256 -8.09 2.06 -23.26
C SER A 256 -6.69 1.59 -22.86
N ALA A 257 -6.53 1.04 -21.65
CA ALA A 257 -5.29 0.41 -21.23
C ALA A 257 -4.94 -0.80 -22.12
N GLY A 258 -5.93 -1.63 -22.46
CA GLY A 258 -5.75 -2.70 -23.43
C GLY A 258 -5.37 -2.21 -24.83
N PHE A 259 -5.92 -1.08 -25.30
CA PHE A 259 -5.49 -0.46 -26.54
C PHE A 259 -4.04 0.05 -26.48
N ALA A 260 -3.59 0.59 -25.35
CA ALA A 260 -2.18 0.96 -25.18
C ALA A 260 -1.26 -0.26 -25.32
N VAL A 261 -1.59 -1.38 -24.67
CA VAL A 261 -0.82 -2.63 -24.78
C VAL A 261 -0.83 -3.17 -26.20
N ALA A 262 -1.97 -3.13 -26.89
CA ALA A 262 -2.07 -3.52 -28.30
C ALA A 262 -1.12 -2.72 -29.21
N GLU A 263 -0.87 -1.45 -28.87
CA GLU A 263 0.00 -0.56 -29.63
C GLU A 263 1.50 -0.73 -29.32
N PHE A 264 1.87 -1.44 -28.25
CA PHE A 264 3.27 -1.72 -27.95
C PHE A 264 3.97 -2.56 -29.03
N ALA A 265 3.22 -3.38 -29.78
CA ALA A 265 3.75 -4.15 -30.91
C ALA A 265 4.15 -3.24 -32.10
N ASN A 266 3.54 -2.06 -32.20
CA ASN A 266 3.84 -1.08 -33.26
C ASN A 266 4.94 -0.09 -32.84
N ALA A 267 5.25 0.01 -31.56
CA ALA A 267 6.29 0.87 -31.04
C ALA A 267 7.68 0.24 -31.21
N THR A 268 8.65 1.05 -31.63
CA THR A 268 10.07 0.69 -31.50
C THR A 268 10.48 0.65 -30.02
N ASP A 269 11.57 -0.03 -29.70
CA ASP A 269 12.05 -0.09 -28.30
C ASP A 269 12.38 1.30 -27.74
N ALA A 270 12.86 2.22 -28.59
CA ALA A 270 13.12 3.60 -28.18
C ALA A 270 11.84 4.39 -27.84
N GLU A 271 10.74 4.16 -28.57
CA GLU A 271 9.45 4.78 -28.30
C GLU A 271 8.80 4.18 -27.04
N TYR A 272 8.88 2.87 -26.87
CA TYR A 272 8.41 2.20 -25.65
C TYR A 272 9.18 2.67 -24.41
N GLU A 273 10.51 2.75 -24.49
CA GLU A 273 11.32 3.22 -23.37
C GLU A 273 11.01 4.68 -23.01
N GLU A 274 10.78 5.55 -24.01
CA GLU A 274 10.37 6.93 -23.76
C GLU A 274 8.96 7.01 -23.16
N PHE A 275 8.04 6.16 -23.61
CA PHE A 275 6.73 6.01 -22.98
C PHE A 275 6.85 5.65 -21.49
N ILE A 276 7.62 4.60 -21.14
CA ILE A 276 7.82 4.22 -19.73
C ILE A 276 8.48 5.34 -18.93
N ARG A 277 9.47 6.04 -19.48
CA ARG A 277 10.10 7.20 -18.84
C ARG A 277 9.12 8.34 -18.59
N SER A 278 8.16 8.56 -19.50
CA SER A 278 7.14 9.62 -19.36
C SER A 278 6.19 9.37 -18.18
N LEU A 279 6.06 8.13 -17.72
CA LEU A 279 5.27 7.78 -16.54
C LEU A 279 5.93 8.26 -15.24
N ASN A 280 7.23 8.58 -15.27
CA ASN A 280 7.95 9.05 -14.11
C ASN A 280 7.58 10.50 -13.77
N PRO A 281 6.99 10.77 -12.58
CA PRO A 281 6.60 12.12 -12.17
C PRO A 281 7.78 13.10 -12.09
N ALA A 282 9.00 12.60 -11.83
CA ALA A 282 10.21 13.40 -11.71
C ALA A 282 10.89 13.75 -13.06
N SER A 283 10.43 13.15 -14.17
CA SER A 283 11.08 13.31 -15.48
C SER A 283 10.97 14.73 -16.06
N GLY A 284 10.05 15.57 -15.55
CA GLY A 284 9.85 16.95 -16.02
C GLY A 284 9.43 17.06 -17.49
N ALA A 285 9.27 15.94 -18.20
CA ALA A 285 8.67 15.84 -19.52
C ALA A 285 7.16 16.06 -19.33
N GLY A 286 6.75 17.32 -19.41
CA GLY A 286 5.39 17.72 -19.13
C GLY A 286 4.39 17.09 -20.10
N HIS A 287 3.83 15.94 -19.73
CA HIS A 287 2.54 15.40 -20.22
C HIS A 287 1.91 14.41 -19.21
N THR A 288 2.18 14.54 -17.91
CA THR A 288 1.27 13.94 -16.92
C THR A 288 0.01 14.82 -16.85
N PRO A 289 -1.20 14.31 -17.14
CA PRO A 289 -2.40 14.98 -16.68
C PRO A 289 -2.31 15.02 -15.16
N ALA A 290 -2.30 16.23 -14.58
CA ALA A 290 -2.64 16.37 -13.19
C ALA A 290 -3.97 15.61 -12.93
N PRO A 291 -4.16 14.97 -11.75
CA PRO A 291 -5.47 14.42 -11.42
C PRO A 291 -6.48 15.55 -11.59
N ALA A 292 -7.56 15.26 -12.34
CA ALA A 292 -8.56 16.24 -12.71
C ALA A 292 -9.10 16.93 -11.44
N THR A 293 -8.61 18.14 -11.17
CA THR A 293 -9.17 19.03 -10.16
C THR A 293 -10.41 19.67 -10.77
N GLY A 294 -11.51 18.91 -10.80
CA GLY A 294 -12.74 19.35 -11.44
C GLY A 294 -13.95 18.48 -11.09
N SER A 295 -14.76 18.98 -10.16
CA SER A 295 -16.13 18.57 -9.83
C SER A 295 -16.35 17.23 -9.10
N GLY A 296 -16.45 17.31 -7.77
CA GLY A 296 -17.71 17.03 -7.06
C GLY A 296 -18.36 15.64 -7.12
N ALA A 297 -17.69 14.62 -7.65
CA ALA A 297 -18.04 13.23 -7.45
C ALA A 297 -16.79 12.52 -6.95
N ALA A 298 -16.90 11.74 -5.87
CA ALA A 298 -15.84 10.85 -5.43
C ALA A 298 -15.41 10.00 -6.63
N ALA A 299 -14.18 10.23 -7.12
CA ALA A 299 -13.58 9.40 -8.14
C ALA A 299 -13.39 8.02 -7.50
N GLY A 300 -14.33 7.12 -7.76
CA GLY A 300 -14.15 5.71 -7.50
C GLY A 300 -12.89 5.28 -8.23
N ASP A 301 -12.02 4.54 -7.56
CA ASP A 301 -10.84 3.95 -8.18
C ASP A 301 -11.29 2.96 -9.28
N HIS A 302 -11.29 3.44 -10.52
CA HIS A 302 -11.58 2.70 -11.75
C HIS A 302 -10.28 2.21 -12.42
N SER A 303 -9.14 2.26 -11.74
CA SER A 303 -7.85 1.96 -12.37
C SER A 303 -7.52 0.47 -12.22
N MET A 304 -7.28 -0.21 -13.35
CA MET A 304 -6.72 -1.57 -13.40
C MET A 304 -5.25 -1.65 -12.94
N GLY A 305 -4.85 -0.81 -11.98
CA GLY A 305 -3.48 -0.32 -11.93
C GLY A 305 -3.21 0.61 -13.12
N HIS A 306 -2.39 1.63 -12.89
CA HIS A 306 -1.94 2.51 -13.95
C HIS A 306 -1.14 1.72 -15.00
N LEU A 307 -1.22 2.13 -16.28
CA LEU A 307 -0.31 1.61 -17.30
C LEU A 307 1.13 1.82 -16.85
N GLY A 308 1.94 0.76 -16.95
CA GLY A 308 3.33 0.77 -16.56
C GLY A 308 3.65 -0.18 -15.40
N PRO A 309 4.93 -0.21 -14.99
CA PRO A 309 5.40 -1.10 -13.94
C PRO A 309 4.75 -0.74 -12.60
N GLN A 310 4.22 -1.74 -11.92
CA GLN A 310 3.61 -1.54 -10.62
C GLN A 310 4.62 -0.95 -9.63
N GLN A 311 4.11 -0.14 -8.71
CA GLN A 311 4.88 0.32 -7.57
C GLN A 311 5.30 -0.86 -6.70
N TRP A 312 6.50 -0.76 -6.13
CA TRP A 312 7.07 -1.83 -5.35
C TRP A 312 7.76 -1.31 -4.11
N THR A 313 7.31 -1.85 -2.98
CA THR A 313 7.91 -1.66 -1.67
C THR A 313 9.07 -2.65 -1.53
N PRO A 314 10.32 -2.17 -1.40
CA PRO A 314 11.48 -3.05 -1.26
C PRO A 314 11.33 -3.97 -0.05
N MET A 315 11.62 -5.25 -0.22
CA MET A 315 11.61 -6.22 0.87
C MET A 315 13.04 -6.52 1.32
N THR A 316 13.29 -6.37 2.62
CA THR A 316 14.59 -6.62 3.27
C THR A 316 14.53 -7.71 4.34
N ASP A 317 13.33 -8.05 4.84
CA ASP A 317 13.15 -9.19 5.72
C ASP A 317 13.18 -10.50 4.92
N THR A 318 14.21 -11.30 5.17
CA THR A 318 14.41 -12.59 4.52
C THR A 318 13.28 -13.59 4.79
N ALA A 319 12.64 -13.52 5.96
CA ALA A 319 11.52 -14.41 6.30
C ALA A 319 10.29 -14.10 5.44
N ASP A 320 9.96 -12.82 5.26
CA ASP A 320 8.86 -12.39 4.39
C ASP A 320 9.14 -12.74 2.93
N CYS A 321 10.37 -12.50 2.46
CA CYS A 321 10.80 -12.91 1.12
C CYS A 321 10.72 -14.43 0.91
N ASP A 322 11.12 -15.24 1.90
CA ASP A 322 11.01 -16.70 1.83
C ASP A 322 9.55 -17.16 1.80
N GLN A 323 8.70 -16.53 2.60
CA GLN A 323 7.28 -16.84 2.69
C GLN A 323 6.54 -16.50 1.39
N VAL A 324 6.72 -15.30 0.84
CA VAL A 324 6.07 -14.94 -0.44
C VAL A 324 6.55 -15.82 -1.60
N ARG A 325 7.82 -16.23 -1.61
CA ARG A 325 8.32 -17.22 -2.59
C ARG A 325 7.61 -18.57 -2.44
N ALA A 326 7.35 -19.01 -1.22
CA ALA A 326 6.60 -20.24 -0.97
C ALA A 326 5.13 -20.13 -1.40
N GLU A 327 4.50 -18.96 -1.20
CA GLU A 327 3.14 -18.68 -1.65
C GLU A 327 3.03 -18.63 -3.18
N LEU A 328 3.94 -17.94 -3.86
CA LEU A 328 4.01 -17.92 -5.33
C LEU A 328 4.27 -19.33 -5.89
N ALA A 329 5.04 -20.17 -5.21
CA ALA A 329 5.22 -21.57 -5.59
C ALA A 329 3.92 -22.38 -5.45
N LYS A 330 3.09 -22.12 -4.43
CA LYS A 330 1.75 -22.73 -4.30
C LYS A 330 0.82 -22.24 -5.40
N ALA A 331 0.77 -20.93 -5.65
CA ALA A 331 0.01 -20.34 -6.73
C ALA A 331 0.41 -20.97 -8.09
N LYS A 332 1.71 -21.14 -8.34
CA LYS A 332 2.20 -21.86 -9.52
C LYS A 332 1.70 -23.31 -9.56
N ALA A 333 1.72 -24.04 -8.45
CA ALA A 333 1.21 -25.41 -8.40
C ALA A 333 -0.30 -25.47 -8.70
N VAL A 334 -1.07 -24.43 -8.33
CA VAL A 334 -2.47 -24.30 -8.77
C VAL A 334 -2.56 -24.10 -10.27
N ALA A 335 -1.76 -23.18 -10.82
CA ALA A 335 -1.72 -22.89 -12.25
C ALA A 335 -1.42 -24.14 -13.10
N ASP A 336 -0.49 -24.99 -12.65
CA ASP A 336 -0.11 -26.23 -13.33
C ASP A 336 -1.28 -27.26 -13.42
N ARG A 337 -2.34 -27.11 -12.62
CA ARG A 337 -3.56 -27.95 -12.71
C ARG A 337 -4.48 -27.56 -13.86
N TYR A 338 -4.38 -26.32 -14.36
CA TYR A 338 -5.33 -25.76 -15.32
C TYR A 338 -4.65 -25.23 -16.59
N PRO A 339 -3.86 -26.06 -17.31
CA PRO A 339 -3.06 -25.60 -18.44
C PRO A 339 -3.89 -24.99 -19.58
N THR A 340 -5.15 -25.39 -19.74
CA THR A 340 -6.08 -24.86 -20.74
C THR A 340 -7.41 -24.42 -20.14
N ALA A 341 -8.12 -23.51 -20.81
CA ALA A 341 -9.44 -23.07 -20.36
C ALA A 341 -10.46 -24.23 -20.28
N GLU A 342 -10.32 -25.26 -21.13
CA GLU A 342 -11.11 -26.49 -21.05
C GLU A 342 -10.97 -27.18 -19.68
N SER A 343 -9.74 -27.31 -19.17
CA SER A 343 -9.49 -27.93 -17.87
C SER A 343 -10.11 -27.13 -16.71
N ALA A 344 -10.12 -25.80 -16.80
CA ALA A 344 -10.81 -24.94 -15.85
C ALA A 344 -12.34 -25.05 -15.95
N MET A 345 -12.89 -25.09 -17.16
CA MET A 345 -14.32 -25.29 -17.40
C MET A 345 -14.82 -26.61 -16.81
N ALA A 346 -14.04 -27.68 -16.95
CA ALA A 346 -14.34 -28.98 -16.37
C ALA A 346 -14.43 -28.96 -14.84
N ASP A 347 -13.73 -28.02 -14.18
CA ASP A 347 -13.74 -27.82 -12.73
C ASP A 347 -14.71 -26.70 -12.27
N GLY A 348 -15.55 -26.19 -13.17
CA GLY A 348 -16.63 -25.25 -12.85
C GLY A 348 -16.27 -23.77 -12.96
N TYR A 349 -15.11 -23.42 -13.51
CA TYR A 349 -14.81 -22.04 -13.89
C TYR A 349 -15.64 -21.63 -15.12
N VAL A 350 -16.11 -20.38 -15.15
CA VAL A 350 -16.88 -19.81 -16.27
C VAL A 350 -16.31 -18.47 -16.71
N ARG A 351 -16.24 -18.23 -18.03
CA ARG A 351 -15.69 -16.98 -18.55
C ARG A 351 -16.57 -15.79 -18.16
N VAL A 352 -15.99 -14.84 -17.47
CA VAL A 352 -16.63 -13.58 -17.05
C VAL A 352 -16.10 -12.36 -17.78
N ALA A 353 -14.92 -12.42 -18.41
CA ALA A 353 -14.46 -11.36 -19.31
C ALA A 353 -13.76 -11.96 -20.54
N PRO A 354 -13.97 -11.39 -21.75
CA PRO A 354 -13.24 -11.83 -22.92
C PRO A 354 -11.77 -11.39 -22.84
N TYR A 355 -10.93 -11.97 -23.69
CA TYR A 355 -9.55 -11.54 -23.87
C TYR A 355 -9.49 -10.06 -24.29
N VAL A 356 -8.82 -9.27 -23.46
CA VAL A 356 -8.41 -7.91 -23.77
C VAL A 356 -6.88 -7.86 -23.65
N PRO A 357 -6.16 -7.24 -24.60
CA PRO A 357 -4.72 -7.12 -24.48
C PRO A 357 -4.31 -6.49 -23.14
N GLY A 358 -3.23 -6.97 -22.55
CA GLY A 358 -2.78 -6.59 -21.21
C GLY A 358 -3.52 -7.27 -20.07
N ILE A 359 -4.76 -7.71 -20.28
CA ILE A 359 -5.70 -8.10 -19.21
C ILE A 359 -5.93 -9.61 -19.19
N ALA A 360 -5.85 -10.29 -20.34
CA ALA A 360 -6.27 -11.68 -20.55
C ALA A 360 -7.80 -11.88 -20.55
N SER A 361 -8.26 -13.09 -20.86
CA SER A 361 -9.64 -13.47 -20.56
C SER A 361 -9.74 -13.95 -19.11
N HIS A 362 -10.85 -13.64 -18.44
CA HIS A 362 -11.06 -13.98 -17.04
C HIS A 362 -12.10 -15.08 -16.90
N TRP A 363 -11.75 -16.13 -16.17
CA TRP A 363 -12.59 -17.29 -15.90
C TRP A 363 -12.76 -17.42 -14.40
N MET A 364 -13.99 -17.29 -13.92
CA MET A 364 -14.30 -17.19 -12.51
C MET A 364 -14.98 -18.46 -11.98
N LYS A 365 -14.60 -18.89 -10.79
CA LYS A 365 -15.27 -19.96 -10.03
C LYS A 365 -16.02 -19.35 -8.86
N PHE A 366 -17.31 -19.07 -9.08
CA PHE A 366 -18.15 -18.38 -8.11
C PHE A 366 -18.29 -19.07 -6.75
N THR A 367 -18.00 -20.37 -6.64
CA THR A 367 -18.02 -21.08 -5.36
C THR A 367 -16.87 -20.71 -4.43
N TYR A 368 -15.81 -20.09 -4.94
CA TYR A 368 -14.69 -19.57 -4.14
C TYR A 368 -14.88 -18.10 -3.78
N VAL A 369 -15.81 -17.38 -4.43
CA VAL A 369 -16.01 -15.96 -4.18
C VAL A 369 -16.60 -15.75 -2.79
N ASP A 370 -15.73 -15.39 -1.86
CA ASP A 370 -16.06 -15.04 -0.49
C ASP A 370 -15.14 -13.93 0.05
N GLY A 371 -15.12 -13.73 1.37
CA GLY A 371 -14.35 -12.68 2.04
C GLY A 371 -12.94 -13.08 2.46
N THR A 372 -12.40 -14.21 1.98
CA THR A 372 -11.15 -14.82 2.44
C THR A 372 -10.17 -14.95 1.29
N PHE A 373 -8.92 -14.57 1.51
CA PHE A 373 -7.84 -14.88 0.58
C PHE A 373 -7.27 -16.29 0.84
N ASP A 374 -7.30 -17.18 -0.17
CA ASP A 374 -6.57 -18.46 -0.16
C ASP A 374 -5.78 -18.65 -1.45
N VAL A 375 -4.45 -18.72 -1.31
CA VAL A 375 -3.49 -18.95 -2.40
C VAL A 375 -3.78 -20.24 -3.22
N ASN A 376 -4.49 -21.22 -2.67
CA ASN A 376 -4.80 -22.49 -3.33
C ASN A 376 -6.13 -22.48 -4.11
N GLU A 377 -6.96 -21.47 -3.86
CA GLU A 377 -8.33 -21.35 -4.37
C GLU A 377 -8.54 -20.01 -5.10
N PRO A 378 -7.73 -19.66 -6.12
CA PRO A 378 -7.94 -18.43 -6.87
C PRO A 378 -9.33 -18.43 -7.50
N GLU A 379 -10.10 -17.38 -7.22
CA GLU A 379 -11.44 -17.19 -7.74
C GLU A 379 -11.44 -17.01 -9.25
N MET A 380 -10.32 -16.54 -9.82
CA MET A 380 -10.17 -16.33 -11.25
C MET A 380 -8.88 -16.95 -11.83
N LEU A 381 -9.04 -17.52 -13.02
CA LEU A 381 -7.95 -18.00 -13.88
C LEU A 381 -7.89 -17.13 -15.14
N LEU A 382 -6.68 -16.80 -15.58
CA LEU A 382 -6.43 -15.86 -16.68
C LEU A 382 -5.85 -16.61 -17.88
N TYR A 383 -6.44 -16.40 -19.06
CA TYR A 383 -6.09 -17.15 -20.27
C TYR A 383 -5.75 -16.26 -21.46
N ASP A 384 -4.84 -16.75 -22.30
CA ASP A 384 -4.33 -16.06 -23.50
C ASP A 384 -5.35 -15.89 -24.63
N GLY A 385 -6.60 -16.36 -24.46
CA GLY A 385 -7.66 -16.23 -25.44
C GLY A 385 -9.01 -16.67 -24.90
N ASN A 386 -10.01 -16.79 -25.78
CA ASN A 386 -11.41 -17.00 -25.40
C ASN A 386 -11.90 -18.45 -25.56
N GLY A 387 -11.16 -19.28 -26.29
CA GLY A 387 -11.55 -20.66 -26.61
C GLY A 387 -11.16 -21.66 -25.52
N PRO A 388 -11.68 -22.90 -25.58
CA PRO A 388 -11.30 -23.97 -24.64
C PRO A 388 -9.81 -24.33 -24.69
N GLU A 389 -9.17 -24.16 -25.85
CA GLU A 389 -7.73 -24.41 -26.05
C GLU A 389 -6.84 -23.26 -25.57
N ALA A 390 -7.41 -22.17 -25.03
CA ALA A 390 -6.61 -21.05 -24.54
C ALA A 390 -5.71 -21.50 -23.38
N HIS A 391 -4.46 -21.04 -23.37
CA HIS A 391 -3.47 -21.41 -22.36
C HIS A 391 -3.46 -20.44 -21.19
N LEU A 392 -3.23 -20.97 -19.99
CA LEU A 392 -3.19 -20.17 -18.77
C LEU A 392 -2.00 -19.20 -18.80
N THR A 393 -2.21 -17.95 -18.37
CA THR A 393 -1.18 -16.90 -18.31
C THR A 393 -0.96 -16.38 -16.90
N GLY A 394 -1.95 -16.48 -16.02
CA GLY A 394 -1.87 -15.99 -14.66
C GLY A 394 -3.08 -16.40 -13.82
N LEU A 395 -3.06 -15.97 -12.57
CA LEU A 395 -4.15 -16.14 -11.61
C LEU A 395 -4.65 -14.77 -11.16
N SER A 396 -5.89 -14.72 -10.71
CA SER A 396 -6.44 -13.55 -10.05
C SER A 396 -7.26 -13.98 -8.84
N TYR A 397 -7.08 -13.25 -7.75
CA TYR A 397 -7.74 -13.46 -6.47
C TYR A 397 -8.80 -12.38 -6.31
N TYR A 398 -10.04 -12.78 -6.09
CA TYR A 398 -11.19 -11.92 -6.01
C TYR A 398 -11.88 -12.09 -4.66
N VAL A 399 -11.74 -11.10 -3.80
CA VAL A 399 -12.28 -11.12 -2.44
C VAL A 399 -13.43 -10.13 -2.32
N THR A 400 -14.53 -10.56 -1.70
CA THR A 400 -15.60 -9.66 -1.26
C THR A 400 -15.26 -9.00 0.07
N TYR A 401 -15.02 -7.69 0.06
CA TYR A 401 -14.69 -6.91 1.24
C TYR A 401 -15.35 -5.53 1.17
N ASP A 402 -16.10 -5.18 2.21
CA ASP A 402 -16.81 -3.91 2.30
C ASP A 402 -15.87 -2.80 2.79
N GLY A 403 -15.96 -1.62 2.17
CA GLY A 403 -15.18 -0.44 2.54
C GLY A 403 -14.43 0.15 1.35
N ASP A 404 -13.92 1.36 1.53
CA ASP A 404 -13.22 2.07 0.45
C ASP A 404 -11.71 1.76 0.43
N SER A 405 -11.16 1.17 1.50
CA SER A 405 -9.77 0.75 1.61
C SER A 405 -9.56 -0.70 1.18
N PRO A 406 -8.43 -1.04 0.53
CA PRO A 406 -8.15 -2.40 0.07
C PRO A 406 -8.04 -3.39 1.24
N PRO A 407 -8.37 -4.67 1.02
CA PRO A 407 -8.13 -5.73 1.99
C PRO A 407 -6.66 -5.81 2.37
N THR A 408 -6.38 -6.13 3.64
CA THR A 408 -5.02 -6.36 4.14
C THR A 408 -4.56 -7.81 3.98
N GLN A 409 -5.47 -8.73 3.67
CA GLN A 409 -5.16 -10.14 3.42
C GLN A 409 -4.63 -10.32 2.00
N GLY A 410 -3.66 -11.21 1.81
CA GLY A 410 -3.01 -11.39 0.52
C GLY A 410 -1.76 -12.24 0.60
N PHE A 411 -0.90 -12.10 -0.40
CA PHE A 411 0.47 -12.58 -0.35
C PHE A 411 1.27 -11.83 0.71
N THR A 412 2.29 -12.47 1.23
CA THR A 412 3.17 -11.86 2.24
C THR A 412 3.90 -10.65 1.66
N GLY A 413 3.82 -9.52 2.37
CA GLY A 413 4.37 -8.23 1.96
C GLY A 413 3.26 -7.23 1.61
N ASN A 414 3.63 -6.16 0.91
CA ASN A 414 2.72 -5.06 0.55
C ASN A 414 2.63 -4.85 -0.97
N ASN A 415 3.01 -5.85 -1.76
CA ASN A 415 3.25 -5.70 -3.20
C ASN A 415 2.14 -6.32 -4.07
N ASP A 416 1.19 -7.06 -3.49
CA ASP A 416 0.07 -7.71 -4.17
C ASP A 416 -1.17 -6.83 -4.24
N LEU A 417 -1.02 -5.71 -4.94
CA LEU A 417 -1.96 -4.60 -4.90
C LEU A 417 -3.36 -4.98 -5.38
N TYR A 418 -4.33 -4.81 -4.49
CA TYR A 418 -5.73 -4.90 -4.85
C TYR A 418 -6.19 -3.65 -5.62
N HIS A 419 -7.07 -3.88 -6.60
CA HIS A 419 -7.83 -2.85 -7.29
C HIS A 419 -9.29 -3.30 -7.40
N ARG A 420 -10.17 -2.41 -7.87
CA ARG A 420 -11.58 -2.71 -8.12
C ARG A 420 -12.02 -2.20 -9.47
N HIS A 421 -13.10 -2.79 -9.94
CA HIS A 421 -13.78 -2.30 -11.12
C HIS A 421 -15.16 -1.77 -10.77
N LEU A 422 -15.20 -0.47 -10.52
CA LEU A 422 -16.45 0.23 -10.26
C LEU A 422 -17.12 0.54 -11.59
N GLY A 423 -18.41 0.22 -11.74
CA GLY A 423 -19.15 0.59 -12.94
C GLY A 423 -18.93 -0.31 -14.16
N LEU A 424 -18.42 -1.54 -14.08
CA LEU A 424 -18.39 -2.37 -15.30
C LEU A 424 -19.79 -2.58 -15.89
N CYS A 425 -19.90 -2.59 -17.22
CA CYS A 425 -21.13 -3.01 -17.88
C CYS A 425 -21.19 -4.54 -17.90
N THR A 426 -22.15 -5.11 -17.16
CA THR A 426 -22.33 -6.56 -17.05
C THR A 426 -23.57 -7.01 -17.79
N SER A 427 -23.50 -8.14 -18.50
CA SER A 427 -24.66 -8.73 -19.17
C SER A 427 -25.66 -9.22 -18.12
N ARG A 428 -26.95 -9.26 -18.49
CA ARG A 428 -28.00 -9.81 -17.60
C ARG A 428 -27.81 -11.30 -17.28
N THR A 429 -27.04 -12.01 -18.09
CA THR A 429 -26.71 -13.43 -17.91
C THR A 429 -25.35 -13.63 -17.24
N GLY A 430 -24.68 -12.56 -16.80
CA GLY A 430 -23.33 -12.58 -16.25
C GLY A 430 -22.25 -12.25 -17.27
N GLY A 431 -21.08 -11.85 -16.79
CA GLY A 431 -19.93 -11.45 -17.59
C GLY A 431 -19.92 -9.98 -18.03
N VAL A 432 -18.72 -9.46 -18.26
CA VAL A 432 -18.40 -8.09 -18.64
C VAL A 432 -18.54 -7.92 -20.15
N ILE A 433 -19.33 -6.93 -20.55
CA ILE A 433 -19.61 -6.58 -21.95
C ILE A 433 -19.29 -5.12 -22.28
N GLY A 434 -18.80 -4.36 -21.29
CA GLY A 434 -18.29 -2.99 -21.43
C GLY A 434 -17.52 -2.60 -20.16
N ASP A 435 -16.61 -1.66 -20.32
CA ASP A 435 -15.69 -1.21 -19.28
C ASP A 435 -16.35 -0.25 -18.27
N SER A 436 -15.55 0.31 -17.35
CA SER A 436 -16.03 1.26 -16.34
C SER A 436 -16.48 2.60 -16.93
N THR A 437 -16.01 2.95 -18.13
CA THR A 437 -16.33 4.23 -18.80
C THR A 437 -17.59 4.17 -19.67
N THR A 438 -18.02 2.97 -20.06
CA THR A 438 -19.28 2.73 -20.78
C THR A 438 -20.45 3.39 -20.04
N THR A 439 -21.22 4.26 -20.69
CA THR A 439 -22.34 4.95 -20.03
C THR A 439 -23.49 4.00 -19.72
N ASP A 440 -24.40 4.41 -18.82
CA ASP A 440 -25.62 3.63 -18.53
C ASP A 440 -26.44 3.32 -19.80
N ALA A 441 -26.61 4.32 -20.67
CA ALA A 441 -27.39 4.19 -21.90
C ALA A 441 -26.72 3.24 -22.91
N GLU A 442 -25.40 3.31 -23.06
CA GLU A 442 -24.63 2.39 -23.90
C GLU A 442 -24.69 0.96 -23.31
N CYS A 443 -24.56 0.83 -22.00
CA CYS A 443 -24.64 -0.46 -21.33
C CYS A 443 -26.02 -1.11 -21.50
N GLU A 444 -27.10 -0.34 -21.36
CA GLU A 444 -28.46 -0.81 -21.63
C GLU A 444 -28.66 -1.19 -23.10
N ALA A 445 -28.08 -0.43 -24.04
CA ALA A 445 -28.13 -0.73 -25.46
C ALA A 445 -27.39 -2.04 -25.81
N LEU A 446 -26.34 -2.37 -25.07
CA LEU A 446 -25.64 -3.66 -25.14
C LEU A 446 -26.40 -4.80 -24.42
N GLY A 447 -27.55 -4.51 -23.82
CA GLY A 447 -28.36 -5.48 -23.08
C GLY A 447 -27.86 -5.75 -21.65
N GLY A 448 -26.98 -4.89 -21.13
CA GLY A 448 -26.37 -5.02 -19.81
C GLY A 448 -26.96 -4.11 -18.74
N LYS A 449 -26.25 -4.06 -17.61
CA LYS A 449 -26.43 -3.11 -16.51
C LYS A 449 -25.07 -2.80 -15.87
N LYS A 450 -24.86 -1.54 -15.48
CA LYS A 450 -23.67 -1.14 -14.71
C LYS A 450 -23.66 -1.83 -13.34
N SER A 451 -22.53 -2.46 -13.03
CA SER A 451 -22.25 -3.06 -11.73
C SER A 451 -21.68 -2.00 -10.78
N ASN A 452 -22.10 -2.01 -9.51
CA ASN A 452 -21.49 -1.13 -8.51
C ASN A 452 -20.06 -1.58 -8.18
N GLY A 453 -19.75 -2.88 -8.24
CA GLY A 453 -18.39 -3.45 -8.05
C GLY A 453 -17.70 -3.14 -6.72
N GLY A 454 -18.31 -2.34 -5.84
CA GLY A 454 -17.65 -1.70 -4.70
C GLY A 454 -17.06 -2.64 -3.67
N SER A 455 -17.64 -3.83 -3.49
CA SER A 455 -17.14 -4.81 -2.54
C SER A 455 -16.16 -5.80 -3.16
N GLY A 456 -15.92 -5.77 -4.48
CA GLY A 456 -15.18 -6.81 -5.19
C GLY A 456 -13.75 -6.40 -5.49
N TRP A 457 -12.82 -6.81 -4.61
CA TRP A 457 -11.40 -6.48 -4.71
C TRP A 457 -10.65 -7.58 -5.44
N MET A 458 -9.76 -7.17 -6.34
CA MET A 458 -9.01 -8.07 -7.19
C MET A 458 -7.51 -7.82 -7.11
N SER A 459 -6.73 -8.88 -6.96
CA SER A 459 -5.27 -8.87 -7.11
C SER A 459 -4.84 -9.92 -8.12
N HIS A 460 -3.75 -9.68 -8.85
CA HIS A 460 -3.27 -10.54 -9.93
C HIS A 460 -1.97 -11.22 -9.53
N ALA A 461 -1.70 -12.43 -10.04
CA ALA A 461 -0.42 -13.12 -9.85
C ALA A 461 0.04 -13.81 -11.14
N TRP A 462 1.10 -13.30 -11.75
CA TRP A 462 1.69 -13.79 -13.01
C TRP A 462 2.74 -14.87 -12.74
N VAL A 463 2.28 -16.06 -12.37
CA VAL A 463 3.12 -17.18 -11.90
C VAL A 463 3.40 -18.27 -12.94
N VAL A 464 2.88 -18.11 -14.17
CA VAL A 464 3.05 -19.08 -15.25
C VAL A 464 4.41 -18.86 -15.92
N PRO A 465 5.29 -19.88 -16.00
CA PRO A 465 6.59 -19.74 -16.64
C PRO A 465 6.50 -19.29 -18.09
N GLY A 466 7.27 -18.29 -18.47
CA GLY A 466 7.26 -17.66 -19.79
C GLY A 466 6.20 -16.57 -19.98
N CYS A 467 5.32 -16.37 -19.00
CA CYS A 467 4.31 -15.32 -18.92
C CYS A 467 4.59 -14.31 -17.79
N GLU A 468 5.81 -14.29 -17.23
CA GLU A 468 6.20 -13.37 -16.17
C GLU A 468 5.96 -11.92 -16.62
N SER A 469 5.19 -11.15 -15.85
CA SER A 469 4.85 -9.77 -16.25
C SER A 469 6.08 -8.85 -16.17
N PRO A 470 6.44 -8.17 -17.27
CA PRO A 470 7.43 -7.08 -17.26
C PRO A 470 7.02 -5.89 -16.39
N TRP A 471 5.75 -5.83 -15.95
CA TRP A 471 5.26 -4.79 -15.05
C TRP A 471 5.17 -5.23 -13.59
N GLY A 472 5.59 -6.46 -13.29
CA GLY A 472 5.71 -6.99 -11.94
C GLY A 472 4.76 -8.16 -11.70
N VAL A 473 5.15 -9.10 -10.84
CA VAL A 473 4.43 -10.35 -10.60
C VAL A 473 2.98 -10.14 -10.13
N PHE A 474 2.66 -8.99 -9.54
CA PHE A 474 1.32 -8.64 -9.07
C PHE A 474 0.63 -7.53 -9.89
N SER A 475 1.20 -7.15 -11.03
CA SER A 475 0.67 -6.01 -11.80
C SER A 475 -0.74 -6.29 -12.31
N GLY A 476 -1.63 -5.28 -12.27
CA GLY A 476 -2.99 -5.43 -12.80
C GLY A 476 -3.05 -5.65 -14.31
N ILE A 477 -1.98 -5.31 -15.03
CA ILE A 477 -1.82 -5.47 -16.48
C ILE A 477 -0.48 -6.14 -16.77
N ASN A 478 -0.44 -7.05 -17.74
CA ASN A 478 0.76 -7.71 -18.24
C ASN A 478 1.02 -7.33 -19.72
N PRO A 479 2.06 -6.53 -20.02
CA PRO A 479 2.32 -6.04 -21.37
C PRO A 479 2.72 -7.13 -22.38
N LEU A 480 3.00 -8.37 -21.94
CA LEU A 480 3.18 -9.50 -22.85
C LEU A 480 1.90 -9.91 -23.56
N LEU A 481 0.74 -9.61 -22.99
CA LEU A 481 -0.56 -10.06 -23.50
C LEU A 481 -1.02 -9.17 -24.66
N ASP A 482 -0.29 -9.16 -25.77
CA ASP A 482 -0.63 -8.33 -26.93
C ASP A 482 -1.76 -8.92 -27.79
N THR A 483 -2.12 -8.20 -28.85
CA THR A 483 -3.15 -8.63 -29.80
C THR A 483 -2.79 -9.93 -30.53
N GLN A 484 -1.52 -10.13 -30.85
CA GLN A 484 -1.08 -11.31 -31.61
C GLN A 484 -1.20 -12.58 -30.78
N LEU A 485 -0.87 -12.50 -29.48
CA LEU A 485 -1.05 -13.61 -28.55
C LEU A 485 -2.51 -14.08 -28.52
N GLY A 486 -3.45 -13.14 -28.36
CA GLY A 486 -4.89 -13.41 -28.38
C GLY A 486 -5.39 -14.08 -29.66
N GLN A 487 -4.80 -13.71 -30.80
CA GLN A 487 -5.14 -14.27 -32.11
C GLN A 487 -4.56 -15.68 -32.33
N GLN A 488 -3.43 -15.99 -31.68
CA GLN A 488 -2.73 -17.27 -31.80
C GLN A 488 -3.08 -18.27 -30.70
N SER A 489 -3.88 -17.86 -29.70
CA SER A 489 -4.36 -18.71 -28.61
C SER A 489 -4.88 -20.06 -29.10
N GLY A 490 -4.41 -21.14 -28.49
CA GLY A 490 -4.76 -22.53 -28.85
C GLY A 490 -4.17 -23.06 -30.16
N THR A 491 -3.28 -22.32 -30.83
CA THR A 491 -2.67 -22.73 -32.11
C THR A 491 -1.15 -22.90 -32.07
N ASN A 492 -0.51 -22.50 -30.99
CA ASN A 492 0.94 -22.63 -30.76
C ASN A 492 1.24 -23.66 -29.65
N ASP A 493 2.52 -24.01 -29.49
CA ASP A 493 2.99 -24.98 -28.48
C ASP A 493 2.87 -24.48 -27.03
N GLY A 494 2.19 -23.35 -26.79
CA GLY A 494 1.78 -22.89 -25.45
C GLY A 494 2.02 -21.42 -25.15
N GLY A 495 1.11 -20.84 -24.35
CA GLY A 495 1.31 -19.66 -23.49
C GLY A 495 1.81 -18.38 -24.18
N CYS A 496 2.44 -17.50 -23.39
CA CYS A 496 2.87 -16.17 -23.82
C CYS A 496 4.05 -16.15 -24.83
N ALA A 497 4.50 -17.30 -25.33
CA ALA A 497 5.52 -17.39 -26.37
C ALA A 497 5.03 -16.82 -27.72
N GLY A 498 3.71 -16.80 -27.96
CA GLY A 498 3.09 -16.23 -29.16
C GLY A 498 2.99 -14.70 -29.20
N SER A 499 3.40 -14.03 -28.12
CA SER A 499 3.41 -12.57 -28.04
C SER A 499 4.45 -11.97 -28.99
N ALA A 500 4.03 -11.01 -29.80
CA ALA A 500 4.89 -10.22 -30.71
C ALA A 500 5.92 -9.39 -29.94
N VAL A 501 5.57 -8.92 -28.74
CA VAL A 501 6.44 -8.07 -27.92
C VAL A 501 7.33 -8.88 -26.97
N ARG A 502 7.19 -10.21 -26.90
CA ARG A 502 7.92 -11.08 -25.97
C ARG A 502 9.44 -10.90 -25.98
N GLN A 503 10.01 -10.62 -27.16
CA GLN A 503 11.46 -10.47 -27.34
C GLN A 503 12.00 -9.16 -26.76
N ARG A 504 11.14 -8.16 -26.51
CA ARG A 504 11.53 -6.89 -25.88
C ARG A 504 11.95 -7.10 -24.42
N TYR A 505 11.40 -8.10 -23.76
CA TYR A 505 11.48 -8.27 -22.32
C TYR A 505 12.42 -9.42 -21.93
N ASP A 506 13.40 -9.11 -21.09
CA ASP A 506 14.18 -10.12 -20.39
C ASP A 506 13.38 -10.68 -19.20
N LEU A 507 12.78 -11.86 -19.41
CA LEU A 507 11.97 -12.54 -18.39
C LEU A 507 12.79 -13.45 -17.47
N GLN A 508 14.12 -13.42 -17.53
CA GLN A 508 14.91 -14.13 -16.53
C GLN A 508 14.62 -13.56 -15.13
N PRO A 509 14.64 -14.40 -14.06
CA PRO A 509 14.49 -13.91 -12.71
C PRO A 509 15.54 -12.83 -12.39
N GLY A 510 15.10 -11.76 -11.73
CA GLY A 510 16.02 -10.75 -11.23
C GLY A 510 16.98 -11.30 -10.17
N SER A 511 18.07 -10.57 -9.97
CA SER A 511 19.09 -10.82 -8.96
C SER A 511 19.67 -9.48 -8.49
N PRO A 512 20.37 -9.43 -7.35
CA PRO A 512 21.06 -8.21 -6.92
C PRO A 512 22.04 -7.64 -7.95
N GLU A 513 22.57 -8.48 -8.85
CA GLU A 513 23.50 -8.07 -9.92
C GLU A 513 22.78 -7.49 -11.15
N THR A 514 21.55 -7.93 -11.41
CA THR A 514 20.76 -7.48 -12.56
C THR A 514 19.82 -6.33 -12.21
N MET A 515 19.56 -6.10 -10.91
CA MET A 515 18.80 -4.95 -10.46
C MET A 515 19.58 -3.66 -10.77
N PRO A 516 18.94 -2.67 -11.41
CA PRO A 516 19.57 -1.39 -11.62
C PRO A 516 19.99 -0.72 -10.32
N SER A 517 21.10 0.02 -10.35
CA SER A 517 21.43 0.93 -9.26
C SER A 517 20.35 2.04 -9.15
N PRO A 518 20.00 2.49 -7.94
CA PRO A 518 19.13 3.65 -7.75
C PRO A 518 19.68 4.87 -8.50
N ILE A 519 18.81 5.72 -9.03
CA ILE A 519 19.21 7.02 -9.59
C ILE A 519 19.61 7.92 -8.42
N THR A 520 20.86 7.82 -7.96
CA THR A 520 21.39 8.77 -6.97
C THR A 520 21.51 10.15 -7.60
N ALA A 521 20.87 11.15 -6.97
CA ALA A 521 21.22 12.55 -7.22
C ALA A 521 22.73 12.72 -6.96
N PRO A 522 23.48 13.44 -7.82
CA PRO A 522 24.91 13.58 -7.61
C PRO A 522 25.16 14.31 -6.29
N VAL A 523 25.90 13.65 -5.40
CA VAL A 523 26.49 14.27 -4.22
C VAL A 523 27.38 15.39 -4.74
N THR A 524 27.07 16.63 -4.40
CA THR A 524 27.97 17.75 -4.66
C THR A 524 29.25 17.51 -3.87
N GLU A 525 30.29 17.00 -4.53
CA GLU A 525 31.65 17.08 -4.01
C GLU A 525 31.94 18.57 -3.79
N SER A 526 32.04 18.96 -2.53
CA SER A 526 32.66 20.22 -2.14
C SER A 526 34.08 20.19 -2.66
N ALA A 527 34.33 20.92 -3.76
CA ALA A 527 35.66 21.22 -4.22
C ALA A 527 36.39 22.00 -3.11
N ALA A 528 37.18 21.28 -2.31
CA ALA A 528 38.24 21.87 -1.53
C ALA A 528 39.29 22.39 -2.51
N GLY A 529 39.17 23.68 -2.86
CA GLY A 529 40.24 24.42 -3.50
C GLY A 529 41.36 24.72 -2.49
N PRO A 530 42.62 24.86 -2.95
CA PRO A 530 43.79 25.09 -2.10
C PRO A 530 43.76 26.43 -1.34
#